data_AF-A0A1S3CWD3-F1
#
_entry.id   AF-A0A1S3CWD3-F1
#
_cell.length_a   1.000
_cell.length_b   1.000
_cell.length_c   1.000
_cell.angle_alpha   90.00
_cell.angle_beta   90.00
_cell.angle_gamma   90.00
#
_symmetry.space_group_name_H-M   'P 1'
#
loop_
_entity.id
_entity.type
_entity.pdbx_description
1 polymer ?
#
loop_
_entity_poly.entity_id
_entity_poly.type
_entity_poly.pdbx_seq_one_letter_code
_entity_poly.pdbx_strand_id
1 'polypeptide(L)'
;MPFNFFLITNLNASSTAQDFQDVISMWLDNMPAGKWPNWVLDNHDQPRFTSRLGPGLVDAMNSLLLLLPGTAILYNGQELGMADIDVLWEDVQDPFGRNMGPALYKKYSRDPSRSPFQWDGSVSAGFSTNPKPWLPVNPNYYYLNLEAQKKAEVSHYNIVKRLIKLRQSKVFQLGKLKLHVLGKYVLGFTRSLPGEPAYLIIINLSSFQEEILLSKIIPEVPSLYVHTASVNSEYKIGKQ
;
A
#
# COMPACT_ATOMS: atom_id res chain seq x y z
N MET A 1 -16.40 -3.24 -14.65
CA MET A 1 -15.71 -3.81 -13.47
C MET A 1 -16.00 -2.91 -12.29
N PRO A 2 -16.72 -3.35 -11.26
CA PRO A 2 -16.92 -2.54 -10.04
C PRO A 2 -15.60 -2.41 -9.29
N PHE A 3 -15.32 -1.23 -8.71
CA PHE A 3 -14.14 -1.01 -7.88
C PHE A 3 -14.29 -1.72 -6.53
N ASN A 4 -13.25 -2.44 -6.12
CA ASN A 4 -13.19 -3.11 -4.82
C ASN A 4 -12.61 -2.16 -3.76
N PHE A 5 -13.47 -1.64 -2.89
CA PHE A 5 -13.08 -0.76 -1.79
C PHE A 5 -12.98 -1.47 -0.43
N PHE A 6 -13.01 -2.82 -0.38
CA PHE A 6 -13.00 -3.53 0.90
C PHE A 6 -11.70 -3.34 1.69
N LEU A 7 -10.54 -3.17 1.02
CA LEU A 7 -9.28 -2.83 1.72
C LEU A 7 -9.30 -1.44 2.37
N ILE A 8 -10.18 -0.55 1.91
CA ILE A 8 -10.40 0.77 2.49
C ILE A 8 -11.41 0.69 3.64
N THR A 9 -12.51 -0.02 3.43
CA THR A 9 -13.72 0.07 4.26
C THR A 9 -13.76 -0.95 5.41
N ASN A 10 -13.05 -2.06 5.29
CA ASN A 10 -13.12 -3.17 6.24
C ASN A 10 -11.81 -3.39 7.03
N LEU A 11 -10.79 -2.57 6.81
CA LEU A 11 -9.48 -2.70 7.48
C LEU A 11 -9.09 -1.39 8.15
N ASN A 12 -8.41 -1.50 9.29
CA ASN A 12 -7.86 -0.37 10.05
C ASN A 12 -6.54 -0.77 10.72
N ALA A 13 -5.92 0.17 11.46
CA ALA A 13 -4.63 -0.05 12.12
C ALA A 13 -4.60 -1.20 13.16
N SER A 14 -5.76 -1.70 13.62
CA SER A 14 -5.87 -2.82 14.55
C SER A 14 -6.16 -4.16 13.86
N SER A 15 -6.33 -4.17 12.54
CA SER A 15 -6.64 -5.39 11.79
C SER A 15 -5.49 -6.40 11.84
N THR A 16 -5.85 -7.65 12.10
CA THR A 16 -4.96 -8.81 12.19
C THR A 16 -4.71 -9.45 10.82
N ALA A 17 -3.78 -10.40 10.74
CA ALA A 17 -3.57 -11.18 9.51
C ALA A 17 -4.83 -11.95 9.08
N GLN A 18 -5.66 -12.39 10.04
CA GLN A 18 -6.94 -13.04 9.76
C GLN A 18 -7.93 -12.06 9.11
N ASP A 19 -8.06 -10.84 9.64
CA ASP A 19 -8.96 -9.82 9.07
C ASP A 19 -8.59 -9.49 7.61
N PHE A 20 -7.30 -9.39 7.31
CA PHE A 20 -6.83 -9.19 5.95
C PHE A 20 -7.16 -10.39 5.04
N GLN A 21 -6.95 -11.62 5.52
CA GLN A 21 -7.32 -12.81 4.75
C GLN A 21 -8.82 -12.82 4.45
N ASP A 22 -9.66 -12.56 5.45
CA ASP A 22 -11.11 -12.59 5.33
C ASP A 22 -11.60 -11.52 4.33
N VAL A 23 -11.03 -10.32 4.35
CA VAL A 23 -11.35 -9.26 3.38
C VAL A 23 -10.96 -9.65 1.95
N ILE A 24 -9.79 -10.27 1.76
CA ILE A 24 -9.33 -10.71 0.43
C ILE A 24 -10.20 -11.86 -0.08
N SER A 25 -10.44 -12.87 0.75
CA SER A 25 -11.33 -14.00 0.44
C SER A 25 -12.75 -13.54 0.16
N MET A 26 -13.30 -12.60 0.93
CA MET A 26 -14.64 -12.06 0.71
C MET A 26 -14.80 -11.51 -0.72
N TRP A 27 -13.81 -10.80 -1.26
CA TRP A 27 -13.89 -10.32 -2.64
C TRP A 27 -13.75 -11.45 -3.68
N LEU A 28 -12.81 -12.37 -3.46
CA LEU A 28 -12.52 -13.45 -4.41
C LEU A 28 -13.63 -14.50 -4.47
N ASP A 29 -14.21 -14.87 -3.33
CA ASP A 29 -15.20 -15.95 -3.19
C ASP A 29 -16.59 -15.52 -3.66
N ASN A 30 -16.92 -14.22 -3.59
CA ASN A 30 -18.20 -13.68 -4.03
C ASN A 30 -18.20 -13.17 -5.48
N MET A 31 -17.02 -13.13 -6.12
CA MET A 31 -16.91 -12.74 -7.52
C MET A 31 -17.35 -13.89 -8.44
N PRO A 32 -18.16 -13.65 -9.49
CA PRO A 32 -18.55 -14.71 -10.41
C PRO A 32 -17.33 -15.39 -11.06
N ALA A 33 -17.44 -16.70 -11.29
CA ALA A 33 -16.35 -17.48 -11.88
C ALA A 33 -15.84 -16.87 -13.20
N GLY A 34 -14.52 -16.86 -13.37
CA GLY A 34 -13.86 -16.33 -14.57
C GLY A 34 -13.84 -14.80 -14.68
N LYS A 35 -14.33 -14.06 -13.68
CA LYS A 35 -14.19 -12.59 -13.64
C LYS A 35 -12.84 -12.16 -13.08
N TRP A 36 -12.50 -10.91 -13.38
CA TRP A 36 -11.19 -10.33 -13.09
C TRP A 36 -11.26 -9.46 -11.83
N PRO A 37 -10.52 -9.78 -10.76
CA PRO A 37 -10.57 -9.01 -9.53
C PRO A 37 -9.80 -7.68 -9.69
N ASN A 38 -10.08 -6.72 -8.81
CA ASN A 38 -9.28 -5.52 -8.66
C ASN A 38 -9.16 -5.17 -7.18
N TRP A 39 -8.20 -4.31 -6.86
CA TRP A 39 -7.88 -3.93 -5.49
C TRP A 39 -7.62 -2.43 -5.44
N VAL A 40 -8.32 -1.75 -4.52
CA VAL A 40 -8.12 -0.32 -4.23
C VAL A 40 -7.75 -0.19 -2.75
N LEU A 41 -6.54 0.31 -2.49
CA LEU A 41 -6.09 0.60 -1.13
C LEU A 41 -6.29 2.07 -0.77
N ASP A 42 -6.27 2.97 -1.75
CA ASP A 42 -6.28 4.40 -1.48
C ASP A 42 -7.01 5.17 -2.58
N ASN A 43 -7.54 6.35 -2.25
CA ASN A 43 -8.19 7.26 -3.20
C ASN A 43 -8.34 8.67 -2.61
N HIS A 44 -8.88 9.59 -3.41
CA HIS A 44 -9.13 10.98 -3.07
C HIS A 44 -10.37 11.25 -2.19
N ASP A 45 -11.12 10.22 -1.79
CA ASP A 45 -12.33 10.34 -0.98
C ASP A 45 -12.15 9.81 0.45
N GLN A 46 -11.00 9.21 0.73
CA GLN A 46 -10.68 8.56 2.00
C GLN A 46 -9.36 9.11 2.52
N PRO A 47 -9.14 9.13 3.86
CA PRO A 47 -7.84 9.45 4.44
C PRO A 47 -6.77 8.53 3.82
N ARG A 48 -5.56 9.00 3.54
CA ARG A 48 -4.50 8.17 2.92
C ARG A 48 -4.24 6.90 3.72
N PHE A 49 -3.92 5.79 3.06
CA PHE A 49 -3.77 4.51 3.76
C PHE A 49 -2.66 4.54 4.84
N THR A 50 -1.62 5.35 4.67
CA THR A 50 -0.56 5.58 5.65
C THR A 50 -1.07 6.26 6.93
N SER A 51 -2.08 7.13 6.80
CA SER A 51 -2.80 7.72 7.93
C SER A 51 -3.80 6.76 8.56
N ARG A 52 -4.44 5.87 7.77
CA ARG A 52 -5.44 4.90 8.27
C ARG A 52 -4.84 3.67 8.94
N LEU A 53 -3.77 3.12 8.37
CA LEU A 53 -3.14 1.85 8.77
C LEU A 53 -1.79 2.06 9.48
N GLY A 54 -1.12 3.18 9.19
CA GLY A 54 0.17 3.52 9.79
C GLY A 54 1.29 3.68 8.76
N PRO A 55 2.23 4.62 8.98
CA PRO A 55 3.29 4.93 8.02
C PRO A 55 4.32 3.80 7.86
N GLY A 56 4.41 2.88 8.81
CA GLY A 56 5.32 1.72 8.74
C GLY A 56 4.92 0.67 7.71
N LEU A 57 3.69 0.74 7.16
CA LEU A 57 3.12 -0.31 6.31
C LEU A 57 3.17 0.01 4.81
N VAL A 58 3.92 1.05 4.38
CA VAL A 58 3.99 1.47 2.97
C VAL A 58 4.38 0.32 2.03
N ASP A 59 5.49 -0.36 2.31
CA ASP A 59 5.95 -1.46 1.45
C ASP A 59 5.09 -2.71 1.60
N ALA A 60 4.61 -2.98 2.82
CA ALA A 60 3.73 -4.10 3.13
C ALA A 60 2.44 -4.03 2.30
N MET A 61 1.77 -2.89 2.34
CA MET A 61 0.49 -2.70 1.65
C MET A 61 0.65 -2.58 0.14
N ASN A 62 1.71 -1.93 -0.33
CA ASN A 62 2.03 -1.92 -1.76
C ASN A 62 2.39 -3.32 -2.28
N SER A 63 3.11 -4.14 -1.49
CA SER A 63 3.39 -5.55 -1.83
C SER A 63 2.11 -6.37 -1.90
N LEU A 64 1.21 -6.23 -0.92
CA LEU A 64 -0.10 -6.88 -0.97
C LEU A 64 -0.86 -6.50 -2.25
N LEU A 65 -1.05 -5.20 -2.47
CA LEU A 65 -1.83 -4.68 -3.58
C LEU A 65 -1.27 -5.10 -4.95
N LEU A 66 0.05 -4.96 -5.13
CA LEU A 66 0.74 -5.22 -6.40
C LEU A 66 0.97 -6.70 -6.68
N LEU A 67 0.78 -7.60 -5.72
CA LEU A 67 1.07 -9.03 -5.89
C LEU A 67 -0.17 -9.93 -5.73
N LEU A 68 -1.32 -9.38 -5.37
CA LEU A 68 -2.63 -10.05 -5.51
C LEU A 68 -3.04 -10.21 -6.99
N PRO A 69 -3.84 -11.22 -7.36
CA PRO A 69 -4.31 -11.42 -8.73
C PRO A 69 -5.20 -10.26 -9.20
N GLY A 70 -5.30 -10.03 -10.51
CA GLY A 70 -6.24 -9.04 -11.07
C GLY A 70 -5.63 -7.69 -11.43
N THR A 71 -6.32 -6.59 -11.12
CA THR A 71 -5.85 -5.22 -11.36
C THR A 71 -5.52 -4.50 -10.06
N ALA A 72 -4.27 -4.04 -9.91
CA ALA A 72 -3.85 -3.19 -8.81
C ALA A 72 -4.09 -1.72 -9.17
N ILE A 73 -4.72 -0.95 -8.28
CA ILE A 73 -5.04 0.47 -8.49
C ILE A 73 -4.31 1.28 -7.42
N LEU A 74 -3.29 2.04 -7.85
CA LEU A 74 -2.50 2.91 -6.97
C LEU A 74 -3.01 4.34 -7.09
N TYR A 75 -3.20 4.99 -5.94
CA TYR A 75 -3.54 6.41 -5.87
C TYR A 75 -2.26 7.28 -5.85
N ASN A 76 -2.34 8.52 -6.34
CA ASN A 76 -1.17 9.37 -6.43
C ASN A 76 -0.53 9.60 -5.05
N GLY A 77 0.77 9.33 -4.94
CA GLY A 77 1.54 9.48 -3.71
C GLY A 77 1.62 8.20 -2.86
N GLN A 78 0.81 7.19 -3.14
CA GLN A 78 0.89 5.88 -2.48
C GLN A 78 2.25 5.21 -2.70
N GLU A 79 2.86 5.43 -3.87
CA GLU A 79 4.17 4.90 -4.24
C GLU A 79 5.33 5.54 -3.45
N LEU A 80 5.10 6.73 -2.88
CA LEU A 80 6.06 7.42 -2.01
C LEU A 80 5.79 7.17 -0.53
N GLY A 81 4.60 6.69 -0.18
CA GLY A 81 4.12 6.66 1.19
C GLY A 81 3.64 8.02 1.70
N MET A 82 3.07 8.86 0.82
CA MET A 82 2.46 10.12 1.24
C MET A 82 1.39 9.88 2.31
N ALA A 83 1.29 10.81 3.27
CA ALA A 83 0.30 10.81 4.34
C ALA A 83 -0.59 12.05 4.24
N ASP A 84 -1.72 11.99 4.93
CA ASP A 84 -2.64 13.13 4.97
C ASP A 84 -1.95 14.38 5.55
N ILE A 85 -2.46 15.54 5.14
CA ILE A 85 -2.11 16.83 5.73
C ILE A 85 -3.15 17.25 6.76
N ASP A 86 -2.74 18.07 7.74
CA ASP A 86 -3.72 18.85 8.51
C ASP A 86 -4.16 20.05 7.67
N VAL A 87 -5.46 20.16 7.40
CA VAL A 87 -6.05 21.27 6.65
C VAL A 87 -6.74 22.19 7.65
N LEU A 88 -6.32 23.44 7.70
CA LEU A 88 -6.98 24.45 8.53
C LEU A 88 -8.32 24.85 7.91
N TRP A 89 -9.26 25.34 8.73
CA TRP A 89 -10.61 25.67 8.27
C TRP A 89 -10.58 26.69 7.12
N GLU A 90 -9.65 27.64 7.18
CA GLU A 90 -9.47 28.71 6.20
C GLU A 90 -9.01 28.17 4.84
N ASP A 91 -8.35 27.02 4.83
CA ASP A 91 -7.79 26.39 3.63
C ASP A 91 -8.72 25.33 3.02
N VAL A 92 -9.81 24.95 3.70
CA VAL A 92 -10.75 23.90 3.22
C VAL A 92 -11.30 24.28 1.84
N GLN A 93 -11.13 23.38 0.88
CA GLN A 93 -11.67 23.50 -0.48
C GLN A 93 -12.83 22.53 -0.73
N ASP A 94 -12.92 21.42 0.00
CA ASP A 94 -13.96 20.42 -0.19
C ASP A 94 -15.35 20.96 0.17
N PRO A 95 -16.31 20.98 -0.77
CA PRO A 95 -17.69 21.38 -0.47
C PRO A 95 -18.33 20.60 0.68
N PHE A 96 -18.02 19.31 0.83
CA PHE A 96 -18.54 18.51 1.95
C PHE A 96 -18.01 19.02 3.29
N GLY A 97 -16.71 19.31 3.38
CA GLY A 97 -16.12 19.92 4.56
C GLY A 97 -16.70 21.30 4.86
N ARG A 98 -16.81 22.16 3.84
CA ARG A 98 -17.35 23.52 3.98
C ARG A 98 -18.78 23.54 4.49
N ASN A 99 -19.64 22.67 3.97
CA ASN A 99 -21.05 22.60 4.36
C ASN A 99 -21.25 22.20 5.82
N MET A 100 -20.27 21.55 6.45
CA MET A 100 -20.34 21.14 7.86
C MET A 100 -19.87 22.22 8.84
N GLY A 101 -19.24 23.29 8.35
CA GLY A 101 -18.76 24.41 9.16
C GLY A 101 -17.48 24.13 9.99
N PRO A 102 -16.93 25.16 10.65
CA PRO A 102 -15.61 25.11 11.31
C PRO A 102 -15.48 24.04 12.41
N ALA A 103 -16.59 23.65 13.04
CA ALA A 103 -16.56 22.68 14.13
C ALA A 103 -16.47 21.22 13.66
N LEU A 104 -16.95 20.91 12.45
CA LEU A 104 -17.11 19.52 11.98
C LEU A 104 -16.35 19.21 10.69
N TYR A 105 -15.81 20.22 9.98
CA TYR A 105 -15.20 20.02 8.67
C TYR A 105 -14.13 18.91 8.64
N LYS A 106 -13.29 18.76 9.68
CA LYS A 106 -12.22 17.75 9.71
C LYS A 106 -12.74 16.31 9.57
N LYS A 107 -13.98 16.06 10.00
CA LYS A 107 -14.60 14.72 9.92
C LYS A 107 -15.10 14.39 8.51
N TYR A 108 -15.41 15.40 7.70
CA TYR A 108 -16.11 15.22 6.42
C TYR A 108 -15.32 15.69 5.21
N SER A 109 -14.33 16.56 5.41
CA SER A 109 -13.46 17.02 4.34
C SER A 109 -12.55 15.90 3.87
N ARG A 110 -12.45 15.80 2.55
CA ARG A 110 -11.53 14.90 1.83
C ARG A 110 -10.24 15.61 1.42
N ASP A 111 -10.09 16.90 1.72
CA ASP A 111 -8.88 17.66 1.42
C ASP A 111 -7.59 17.06 1.99
N PRO A 112 -7.56 16.45 3.19
CA PRO A 112 -6.33 15.87 3.75
C PRO A 112 -5.62 14.89 2.82
N SER A 113 -6.36 14.09 2.04
CA SER A 113 -5.77 13.12 1.09
C SER A 113 -5.49 13.69 -0.29
N ARG A 114 -5.95 14.92 -0.58
CA ARG A 114 -5.84 15.61 -1.87
C ARG A 114 -4.67 16.59 -1.94
N SER A 115 -3.79 16.60 -0.94
CA SER A 115 -2.61 17.46 -0.91
C SER A 115 -1.81 17.36 -2.22
N PRO A 116 -1.19 18.46 -2.69
CA PRO A 116 -0.27 18.43 -3.82
C PRO A 116 0.78 17.31 -3.73
N PHE A 117 1.13 16.74 -4.88
CA PHE A 117 2.13 15.69 -4.97
C PHE A 117 3.54 16.22 -4.66
N GLN A 118 4.36 15.40 -4.00
CA GLN A 118 5.69 15.79 -3.52
C GLN A 118 6.78 15.38 -4.52
N TRP A 119 7.03 16.22 -5.52
CA TRP A 119 8.02 15.95 -6.57
C TRP A 119 9.46 16.06 -6.07
N ASP A 120 9.79 17.14 -5.37
CA ASP A 120 11.14 17.44 -4.90
C ASP A 120 11.13 18.36 -3.66
N GLY A 121 12.30 18.85 -3.24
CA GLY A 121 12.46 19.75 -2.07
C GLY A 121 12.28 21.24 -2.36
N SER A 122 11.86 21.64 -3.56
CA SER A 122 11.68 23.04 -3.94
C SER A 122 10.34 23.62 -3.44
N VAL A 123 10.03 24.86 -3.83
CA VAL A 123 8.77 25.54 -3.48
C VAL A 123 7.58 24.62 -3.78
N SER A 124 6.67 24.50 -2.82
CA SER A 124 5.48 23.64 -2.92
C SER A 124 5.80 22.20 -3.37
N ALA A 125 6.92 21.66 -2.91
CA ALA A 125 7.45 20.35 -3.29
C ALA A 125 7.57 20.12 -4.80
N GLY A 126 7.85 21.17 -5.58
CA GLY A 126 7.94 21.10 -7.04
C GLY A 126 6.58 20.98 -7.74
N PHE A 127 5.45 20.97 -7.01
CA PHE A 127 4.12 20.98 -7.60
C PHE A 127 3.80 22.32 -8.28
N SER A 128 4.31 23.42 -7.73
CA SER A 128 4.10 24.76 -8.26
C SER A 128 5.26 25.68 -7.89
N THR A 129 5.54 26.66 -8.73
CA THR A 129 6.45 27.77 -8.38
C THR A 129 5.80 28.77 -7.40
N ASN A 130 4.49 28.70 -7.18
CA ASN A 130 3.78 29.52 -6.20
C ASN A 130 3.91 28.86 -4.80
N PRO A 131 4.32 29.60 -3.74
CA PRO A 131 4.43 29.07 -2.38
C PRO A 131 3.08 28.74 -1.71
N LYS A 132 1.94 29.18 -2.28
CA LYS A 132 0.59 28.90 -1.80
C LYS A 132 -0.24 28.21 -2.89
N PRO A 133 -0.12 26.88 -3.05
CA PRO A 133 -0.98 26.12 -3.96
C PRO A 133 -2.42 26.05 -3.43
N TRP A 134 -3.33 25.48 -4.22
CA TRP A 134 -4.76 25.41 -3.91
C TRP A 134 -5.10 24.66 -2.61
N LEU A 135 -4.22 23.75 -2.17
CA LEU A 135 -4.20 23.13 -0.84
C LEU A 135 -2.76 23.15 -0.32
N PRO A 136 -2.53 23.18 1.01
CA PRO A 136 -1.19 23.10 1.59
C PRO A 136 -0.43 21.85 1.16
N VAL A 137 0.89 21.96 1.05
CA VAL A 137 1.77 20.80 0.84
C VAL A 137 2.09 20.16 2.20
N ASN A 138 2.23 18.84 2.25
CA ASN A 138 2.62 18.16 3.49
C ASN A 138 4.01 18.67 3.94
N PRO A 139 4.19 19.10 5.20
CA PRO A 139 5.48 19.65 5.66
C PRO A 139 6.63 18.64 5.58
N ASN A 140 6.36 17.33 5.42
CA ASN A 140 7.40 16.32 5.26
C ASN A 140 8.05 16.27 3.87
N TYR A 141 7.62 17.10 2.91
CA TYR A 141 8.10 17.04 1.52
C TYR A 141 9.62 17.22 1.39
N TYR A 142 10.29 17.90 2.32
CA TYR A 142 11.73 18.11 2.27
C TYR A 142 12.54 16.79 2.36
N TYR A 143 11.99 15.74 2.99
CA TYR A 143 12.61 14.42 3.05
C TYR A 143 11.80 13.32 2.36
N LEU A 144 10.47 13.46 2.26
CA LEU A 144 9.58 12.53 1.57
C LEU A 144 9.14 13.12 0.23
N ASN A 145 9.97 12.96 -0.80
CA ASN A 145 9.66 13.37 -2.16
C ASN A 145 10.22 12.39 -3.21
N LEU A 146 9.69 12.47 -4.43
CA LEU A 146 10.05 11.57 -5.52
C LEU A 146 11.54 11.68 -5.90
N GLU A 147 12.10 12.90 -5.96
CA GLU A 147 13.50 13.10 -6.33
C GLU A 147 14.45 12.39 -5.35
N ALA A 148 14.26 12.58 -4.05
CA ALA A 148 15.03 11.92 -3.01
C ALA A 148 14.90 10.39 -3.09
N GLN A 149 13.67 9.88 -3.23
CA GLN A 149 13.46 8.43 -3.32
C GLN A 149 14.00 7.80 -4.61
N LYS A 150 14.08 8.54 -5.71
CA LYS A 150 14.75 8.08 -6.95
C LYS A 150 16.26 7.94 -6.77
N LYS A 151 16.90 8.83 -6.00
CA LYS A 151 18.35 8.85 -5.76
C LYS A 151 18.79 7.83 -4.72
N ALA A 152 17.91 7.50 -3.76
CA ALA A 152 18.21 6.54 -2.70
C ALA A 152 18.37 5.10 -3.22
N GLU A 153 19.34 4.36 -2.70
CA GLU A 153 19.56 2.94 -3.03
C GLU A 153 18.34 2.08 -2.66
N VAL A 154 17.74 2.37 -1.50
CA VAL A 154 16.54 1.70 -0.98
C VAL A 154 15.49 2.77 -0.66
N SER A 155 14.32 2.67 -1.29
CA SER A 155 13.20 3.59 -1.09
C SER A 155 11.87 2.92 -1.45
N HIS A 156 10.76 3.43 -0.89
CA HIS A 156 9.41 2.94 -1.22
C HIS A 156 9.14 2.99 -2.74
N TYR A 157 9.51 4.09 -3.39
CA TYR A 157 9.39 4.24 -4.84
C TYR A 157 10.15 3.15 -5.62
N ASN A 158 11.40 2.87 -5.25
CA ASN A 158 12.20 1.84 -5.91
C ASN A 158 11.66 0.42 -5.64
N ILE A 159 11.11 0.17 -4.45
CA ILE A 159 10.41 -1.07 -4.13
C ILE A 159 9.16 -1.23 -4.98
N VAL A 160 8.29 -0.20 -5.05
CA VAL A 160 7.08 -0.21 -5.89
C VAL A 160 7.42 -0.47 -7.35
N LYS A 161 8.45 0.20 -7.91
CA LYS A 161 8.93 -0.09 -9.27
C LYS A 161 9.34 -1.55 -9.47
N ARG A 162 10.06 -2.12 -8.50
CA ARG A 162 10.49 -3.53 -8.54
C ARG A 162 9.29 -4.48 -8.49
N LEU A 163 8.30 -4.18 -7.65
CA LEU A 163 7.06 -4.94 -7.55
C LEU A 163 6.22 -4.86 -8.83
N ILE A 164 6.12 -3.68 -9.46
CA ILE A 164 5.46 -3.52 -10.76
C ILE A 164 6.15 -4.36 -11.84
N LYS A 165 7.49 -4.35 -11.89
CA LYS A 165 8.25 -5.20 -12.80
C LYS A 165 8.00 -6.68 -12.52
N LEU A 166 7.98 -7.09 -11.25
CA LEU A 166 7.69 -8.46 -10.85
C LEU A 166 6.27 -8.89 -11.27
N ARG A 167 5.29 -8.00 -11.11
CA ARG A 167 3.89 -8.24 -11.49
C ARG A 167 3.71 -8.58 -12.98
N GLN A 168 4.64 -8.18 -13.84
CA GLN A 168 4.63 -8.50 -15.27
C GLN A 168 5.00 -9.97 -15.56
N SER A 169 5.46 -10.74 -14.57
CA SER A 169 5.75 -12.16 -14.77
C SER A 169 4.47 -12.98 -14.92
N LYS A 170 4.57 -14.12 -15.61
CA LYS A 170 3.43 -15.02 -15.82
C LYS A 170 2.81 -15.51 -14.51
N VAL A 171 3.63 -15.71 -13.47
CA VAL A 171 3.12 -16.13 -12.14
C VAL A 171 2.21 -15.09 -11.52
N PHE A 172 2.52 -13.79 -11.65
CA PHE A 172 1.65 -12.76 -11.11
C PHE A 172 0.47 -12.43 -12.02
N GLN A 173 0.58 -12.67 -13.33
CA GLN A 173 -0.52 -12.50 -14.30
C GLN A 173 -1.55 -13.65 -14.25
N LEU A 174 -1.10 -14.90 -14.12
CA LEU A 174 -1.92 -16.10 -14.33
C LEU A 174 -1.85 -17.10 -13.16
N GLY A 175 -0.85 -16.97 -12.29
CA GLY A 175 -0.63 -17.93 -11.21
C GLY A 175 -1.70 -17.89 -10.13
N LYS A 176 -1.94 -19.05 -9.51
CA LYS A 176 -2.88 -19.24 -8.41
C LYS A 176 -2.43 -18.47 -7.17
N LEU A 177 -3.40 -17.95 -6.41
CA LEU A 177 -3.18 -17.36 -5.10
C LEU A 177 -3.52 -18.41 -4.02
N LYS A 178 -2.70 -18.49 -2.98
CA LYS A 178 -3.06 -19.16 -1.71
C LYS A 178 -2.68 -18.26 -0.55
N LEU A 179 -3.65 -17.90 0.29
CA LEU A 179 -3.45 -17.07 1.49
C LEU A 179 -3.05 -17.95 2.68
N HIS A 180 -2.32 -17.35 3.61
CA HIS A 180 -1.82 -18.01 4.81
C HIS A 180 -1.80 -17.02 5.99
N VAL A 181 -2.45 -17.37 7.10
CA VAL A 181 -2.28 -16.67 8.37
C VAL A 181 -1.13 -17.34 9.13
N LEU A 182 -0.01 -16.63 9.26
CA LEU A 182 1.26 -17.18 9.78
C LEU A 182 1.50 -16.84 11.24
N GLY A 183 0.77 -15.84 11.73
CA GLY A 183 0.86 -15.28 13.06
C GLY A 183 -0.33 -14.36 13.30
N LYS A 184 -0.36 -13.67 14.45
CA LYS A 184 -1.44 -12.73 14.75
C LYS A 184 -1.43 -11.56 13.74
N TYR A 185 -0.24 -11.07 13.40
CA TYR A 185 -0.09 -9.94 12.47
C TYR A 185 0.74 -10.30 11.24
N VAL A 186 1.17 -11.56 11.08
CA VAL A 186 1.92 -11.99 9.90
C VAL A 186 1.00 -12.67 8.89
N LEU A 187 0.70 -11.95 7.80
CA LEU A 187 0.02 -12.48 6.63
C LEU A 187 1.05 -13.00 5.62
N GLY A 188 0.85 -14.22 5.14
CA GLY A 188 1.59 -14.77 4.02
C GLY A 188 0.67 -15.06 2.84
N PHE A 189 1.21 -15.04 1.62
CA PHE A 189 0.53 -15.65 0.48
C PHE A 189 1.51 -16.15 -0.56
N THR A 190 1.09 -17.16 -1.30
CA THR A 190 1.88 -17.72 -2.40
C THR A 190 1.24 -17.41 -3.75
N ARG A 191 2.10 -17.15 -4.74
CA ARG A 191 1.74 -17.10 -6.16
C ARG A 191 2.49 -18.20 -6.89
N SER A 192 1.76 -19.09 -7.56
CA SER A 192 2.35 -20.25 -8.24
C SER A 192 1.69 -20.54 -9.58
N LEU A 193 2.50 -20.92 -10.56
CA LEU A 193 2.08 -21.33 -11.90
C LEU A 193 2.99 -22.50 -12.33
N PRO A 194 2.45 -23.63 -12.79
CA PRO A 194 3.28 -24.76 -13.25
C PRO A 194 4.28 -24.33 -14.33
N GLY A 195 5.55 -24.74 -14.16
CA GLY A 195 6.65 -24.40 -15.07
C GLY A 195 7.32 -23.03 -14.81
N GLU A 196 6.85 -22.27 -13.82
CA GLU A 196 7.42 -20.97 -13.45
C GLU A 196 7.86 -20.96 -11.97
N PRO A 197 8.78 -20.06 -11.56
CA PRO A 197 9.18 -19.92 -10.16
C PRO A 197 8.00 -19.57 -9.25
N ALA A 198 7.87 -20.24 -8.11
CA ALA A 198 6.88 -19.89 -7.09
C ALA A 198 7.39 -18.73 -6.21
N TYR A 199 6.47 -17.88 -5.77
CA TYR A 199 6.78 -16.76 -4.87
C TYR A 199 6.01 -16.92 -3.56
N LEU A 200 6.70 -16.70 -2.45
CA LEU A 200 6.13 -16.51 -1.12
C LEU A 200 6.28 -15.05 -0.73
N ILE A 201 5.17 -14.41 -0.38
CA ILE A 201 5.11 -13.05 0.11
C ILE A 201 4.80 -13.15 1.61
N ILE A 202 5.59 -12.48 2.44
CA ILE A 202 5.42 -12.42 3.90
C ILE A 202 5.29 -10.95 4.29
N ILE A 203 4.20 -10.61 4.98
CA ILE A 203 3.86 -9.26 5.39
C ILE A 203 3.60 -9.29 6.90
N ASN A 204 4.42 -8.57 7.66
CA ASN A 204 4.12 -8.25 9.04
C ASN A 204 3.32 -6.95 9.08
N LEU A 205 2.11 -7.02 9.61
CA LEU A 205 1.13 -5.93 9.72
C LEU A 205 1.30 -5.14 11.04
N SER A 206 2.21 -5.53 11.91
CA SER A 206 2.46 -4.87 13.19
C SER A 206 3.82 -4.15 13.23
N SER A 207 4.00 -3.32 14.25
CA SER A 207 5.27 -2.69 14.58
C SER A 207 6.22 -3.58 15.41
N PHE A 208 5.83 -4.81 15.71
CA PHE A 208 6.60 -5.74 16.55
C PHE A 208 7.16 -6.87 15.70
N GLN A 209 8.33 -7.38 16.08
CA GLN A 209 8.86 -8.60 15.49
C GLN A 209 8.00 -9.79 15.93
N GLU A 210 7.69 -10.68 14.99
CA GLU A 210 6.97 -11.94 15.22
C GLU A 210 7.71 -13.05 14.49
N GLU A 211 8.11 -14.09 15.22
CA GLU A 211 8.75 -15.27 14.64
C GLU A 211 7.69 -16.20 14.04
N ILE A 212 7.94 -16.68 12.83
CA ILE A 212 7.03 -17.58 12.11
C ILE A 212 7.74 -18.87 11.69
N LEU A 213 6.98 -19.96 11.64
CA LEU A 213 7.45 -21.25 11.16
C LEU A 213 6.92 -21.51 9.75
N LEU A 214 7.78 -21.30 8.74
CA LEU A 214 7.42 -21.50 7.33
C LEU A 214 7.09 -22.96 6.99
N SER A 215 7.62 -23.91 7.76
CA SER A 215 7.33 -25.35 7.61
C SER A 215 5.84 -25.69 7.79
N LYS A 216 5.06 -24.83 8.47
CA LYS A 216 3.60 -24.98 8.57
C LYS A 216 2.89 -24.78 7.22
N ILE A 217 3.53 -24.12 6.28
CA ILE A 217 2.97 -23.74 4.97
C ILE A 217 3.61 -24.55 3.85
N ILE A 218 4.93 -24.71 3.93
CA ILE A 218 5.76 -25.38 2.95
C ILE A 218 6.48 -26.51 3.72
N PRO A 219 5.94 -27.74 3.71
CA PRO A 219 6.46 -28.86 4.51
C PRO A 219 7.96 -29.11 4.32
N GLU A 220 8.45 -28.92 3.10
CA GLU A 220 9.87 -28.95 2.73
C GLU A 220 10.25 -27.57 2.18
N VAL A 221 10.62 -26.64 3.08
CA VAL A 221 11.02 -25.28 2.68
C VAL A 221 12.27 -25.40 1.81
N PRO A 222 12.20 -25.07 0.51
CA PRO A 222 13.39 -25.10 -0.34
C PRO A 222 14.34 -23.97 0.07
N SER A 223 15.53 -23.93 -0.53
CA SER A 223 16.35 -22.72 -0.51
C SER A 223 15.55 -21.55 -1.05
N LEU A 224 15.21 -20.59 -0.18
CA LEU A 224 14.55 -19.35 -0.54
C LEU A 224 15.61 -18.29 -0.82
N TYR A 225 15.29 -17.30 -1.63
CA TYR A 225 16.09 -16.10 -1.76
C TYR A 225 15.19 -14.88 -1.75
N VAL A 226 15.69 -13.78 -1.21
CA VAL A 226 14.90 -12.55 -1.11
C VAL A 226 14.91 -11.81 -2.44
N HIS A 227 13.78 -11.83 -3.16
CA HIS A 227 13.61 -11.05 -4.39
C HIS A 227 13.39 -9.55 -4.11
N THR A 228 12.63 -9.22 -3.07
CA THR A 228 12.28 -7.84 -2.69
C THR A 228 12.13 -7.76 -1.18
N ALA A 229 12.64 -6.69 -0.59
CA ALA A 229 12.62 -6.42 0.83
C ALA A 229 12.05 -5.02 1.06
N SER A 230 11.31 -4.83 2.16
CA SER A 230 10.88 -3.49 2.62
C SER A 230 12.09 -2.66 3.03
N VAL A 231 11.96 -1.32 3.02
CA VAL A 231 12.97 -0.41 3.59
C VAL A 231 13.29 -0.73 5.05
N ASN A 232 12.36 -1.34 5.79
CA ASN A 232 12.50 -1.70 7.20
C ASN A 232 12.90 -3.19 7.42
N SER A 233 13.24 -3.92 6.36
CA SER A 233 13.56 -5.35 6.44
C SER A 233 15.01 -5.59 6.85
N GLU A 234 15.24 -6.50 7.80
CA GLU A 234 16.58 -7.01 8.14
C GLU A 234 17.17 -7.92 7.03
N TYR A 235 16.31 -8.47 6.17
CA TYR A 235 16.74 -9.24 5.01
C TYR A 235 17.04 -8.32 3.82
N LYS A 236 18.13 -8.63 3.12
CA LYS A 236 18.57 -7.93 1.91
C LYS A 236 18.27 -8.75 0.66
N ILE A 237 18.05 -8.08 -0.45
CA ILE A 237 17.85 -8.72 -1.76
C ILE A 237 19.03 -9.65 -2.08
N GLY A 238 18.72 -10.86 -2.54
CA GLY A 238 19.70 -11.90 -2.88
C GLY A 238 20.20 -12.72 -1.68
N LYS A 239 19.82 -12.39 -0.44
CA LYS A 239 20.11 -13.23 0.73
C LYS A 239 19.29 -14.52 0.66
N GLN A 240 19.94 -15.64 1.01
CA GLN A 240 19.33 -16.96 1.16
C GLN A 240 18.83 -17.15 2.60
#